data_AF-A0A2A4T2P5-F1
#
_entry.id   AF-A0A2A4T2P5-F1
#
_cell.length_a   1.000
_cell.length_b   1.000
_cell.length_c   1.000
_cell.angle_alpha   90.00
_cell.angle_beta   90.00
_cell.angle_gamma   90.00
#
_symmetry.space_group_name_H-M   'P 1'
#
loop_
_entity.id
_entity.type
_entity.pdbx_description
1 polymer ?
#
loop_
_entity_poly.entity_id
_entity_poly.type
_entity_poly.pdbx_seq_one_letter_code
_entity_poly.pdbx_strand_id
1 'polypeptide(L)'
;MEIAKVTEVMIFDASEAYRPAASRGALVFFLMNELYKIHSFYKFSLDSFVIVVNRAIDIVAEMMNPKKEVAEAEEGEDGEPPAEGDAPADEEPAEDEEEAMTPRTLAKRVEALAESITYESFEYTRRGMLEKHKLLVATMLCLRILIKKKAIDSDEVMTLIKKEVAMDAPH
;
A
#
# COMPACT_ATOMS: atom_id res chain seq x y z
N MET A 1 24.21 10.95 27.70
CA MET A 1 22.80 10.58 27.94
C MET A 1 21.82 11.44 27.15
N GLU A 2 22.15 12.70 26.83
CA GLU A 2 21.25 13.59 26.09
C GLU A 2 20.97 13.12 24.65
N ILE A 3 22.00 12.67 23.92
CA ILE A 3 21.84 12.14 22.55
C ILE A 3 20.84 10.97 22.52
N ALA A 4 20.93 10.04 23.47
CA ALA A 4 20.03 8.90 23.55
C ALA A 4 18.56 9.33 23.74
N LYS A 5 18.30 10.36 24.56
CA LYS A 5 16.95 10.90 24.77
C LYS A 5 16.39 11.55 23.50
N VAL A 6 17.23 12.30 22.78
CA VAL A 6 16.81 12.94 21.52
C VAL A 6 16.49 11.87 20.46
N THR A 7 17.35 10.87 20.31
CA THR A 7 17.11 9.76 19.37
C THR A 7 15.87 8.95 19.73
N GLU A 8 15.59 8.72 21.02
CA GLU A 8 14.40 8.03 21.48
C GLU A 8 13.12 8.74 21.05
N VAL A 9 13.05 10.07 21.22
CA VAL A 9 11.90 10.87 20.78
C VAL A 9 11.74 10.81 19.26
N MET A 10 12.83 10.94 18.49
CA MET A 10 12.76 10.85 17.03
C MET A 10 12.28 9.48 16.53
N ILE A 11 12.74 8.39 17.14
CA ILE A 11 12.27 7.04 16.82
C ILE A 11 10.78 6.90 17.16
N PHE A 12 10.37 7.41 18.33
CA PHE A 12 8.97 7.36 18.74
C PHE A 12 8.07 8.10 17.75
N ASP A 13 8.40 9.34 17.40
CA ASP A 13 7.63 10.16 16.47
C ASP A 13 7.55 9.53 15.08
N ALA A 14 8.66 8.99 14.56
CA ALA A 14 8.67 8.25 13.31
C ALA A 14 7.80 6.98 13.39
N SER A 15 7.88 6.23 14.49
CA SER A 15 7.11 4.99 14.68
C SER A 15 5.61 5.25 14.75
N GLU A 16 5.17 6.33 15.39
CA GLU A 16 3.77 6.75 15.44
C GLU A 16 3.27 7.16 14.05
N ALA A 17 4.08 7.87 13.27
CA ALA A 17 3.70 8.29 11.91
C ALA A 17 3.42 7.11 10.97
N TYR A 18 4.19 6.02 11.06
CA TYR A 18 4.00 4.82 10.23
C TYR A 18 3.01 3.80 10.83
N ARG A 19 2.53 3.99 12.06
CA ARG A 19 1.56 3.10 12.71
C ARG A 19 0.32 2.78 11.87
N PRO A 20 -0.29 3.74 11.11
CA PRO A 20 -1.43 3.43 10.24
C PRO A 20 -1.10 2.43 9.13
N ALA A 21 0.08 2.54 8.50
CA ALA A 21 0.54 1.60 7.48
C ALA A 21 0.82 0.22 8.08
N ALA A 22 1.44 0.16 9.27
CA ALA A 22 1.65 -1.10 10.00
C ALA A 22 0.31 -1.77 10.38
N SER A 23 -0.67 -0.98 10.86
CA SER A 23 -2.01 -1.50 11.16
C SER A 23 -2.72 -2.03 9.91
N ARG A 24 -2.47 -1.43 8.73
CA ARG A 24 -2.99 -1.94 7.46
C ARG A 24 -2.35 -3.29 7.09
N GLY A 25 -1.02 -3.39 7.19
CA GLY A 25 -0.30 -4.64 6.96
C GLY A 25 -0.80 -5.77 7.86
N ALA A 26 -1.00 -5.50 9.15
CA ALA A 26 -1.55 -6.48 10.09
C ALA A 26 -2.96 -6.96 9.68
N LEU A 27 -3.86 -6.03 9.30
CA LEU A 27 -5.22 -6.37 8.85
C LEU A 27 -5.19 -7.31 7.64
N VAL A 28 -4.33 -7.02 6.66
CA VAL A 28 -4.20 -7.79 5.42
C VAL A 28 -3.57 -9.16 5.70
N PHE A 29 -2.52 -9.23 6.53
CA PHE A 29 -1.90 -10.48 6.93
C PHE A 29 -2.90 -11.43 7.62
N PHE A 30 -3.66 -10.92 8.59
CA PHE A 30 -4.66 -11.75 9.27
C PHE A 30 -5.76 -12.20 8.33
N LEU A 31 -6.17 -11.37 7.36
CA LEU A 31 -7.10 -11.80 6.31
C LEU A 31 -6.50 -12.93 5.46
N MET A 32 -5.26 -12.79 4.97
CA MET A 32 -4.58 -13.83 4.19
C MET A 32 -4.47 -15.15 4.98
N ASN A 33 -4.14 -15.06 6.27
CA ASN A 33 -4.05 -16.21 7.14
C ASN A 33 -5.40 -16.85 7.47
N GLU A 34 -6.53 -16.22 7.15
CA GLU A 34 -7.86 -16.83 7.30
C GLU A 34 -8.37 -17.47 6.01
N LEU A 35 -7.69 -17.28 4.88
CA LEU A 35 -8.14 -17.82 3.59
C LEU A 35 -8.13 -19.35 3.53
N TYR A 36 -7.38 -20.02 4.41
CA TYR A 36 -7.43 -21.48 4.52
C TYR A 36 -8.84 -22.01 4.87
N LYS A 37 -9.69 -21.16 5.47
CA LYS A 37 -11.09 -21.49 5.78
C LYS A 37 -11.94 -21.63 4.51
N ILE A 38 -11.54 -20.98 3.41
CA ILE A 38 -12.21 -21.12 2.10
C ILE A 38 -11.72 -22.40 1.40
N HIS A 39 -10.41 -22.60 1.36
CA HIS A 39 -9.81 -23.81 0.79
C HIS A 39 -8.44 -24.08 1.41
N SER A 40 -8.09 -25.35 1.60
CA SER A 40 -6.81 -25.78 2.19
C SER A 40 -5.57 -25.31 1.43
N PHE A 41 -5.72 -24.91 0.16
CA PHE A 41 -4.64 -24.41 -0.69
C PHE A 41 -4.21 -22.98 -0.36
N TYR A 42 -5.04 -22.19 0.32
CA TYR A 42 -4.75 -20.78 0.63
C TYR A 42 -4.04 -20.66 1.98
N LYS A 43 -2.81 -21.18 2.03
CA LYS A 43 -1.93 -21.13 3.19
C LYS A 43 -0.76 -20.21 2.86
N PHE A 44 -0.54 -19.21 3.70
CA PHE A 44 0.55 -18.25 3.54
C PHE A 44 1.42 -18.26 4.79
N SER A 45 2.73 -18.06 4.61
CA SER A 45 3.66 -17.89 5.72
C SER A 45 3.90 -16.42 6.00
N LEU A 46 4.36 -16.10 7.21
CA LEU A 46 4.81 -14.74 7.53
C LEU A 46 5.96 -14.32 6.60
N ASP A 47 6.87 -15.25 6.29
CA ASP A 47 8.01 -15.01 5.40
C ASP A 47 7.57 -14.56 3.99
N SER A 48 6.60 -15.27 3.39
CA SER A 48 6.03 -14.85 2.10
C SER A 48 5.39 -13.47 2.16
N PHE A 49 4.77 -13.13 3.28
CA PHE A 49 4.13 -11.84 3.46
C PHE A 49 5.16 -10.71 3.60
N VAL A 50 6.26 -10.95 4.32
CA VAL A 50 7.36 -9.97 4.45
C VAL A 50 7.98 -9.65 3.09
N ILE A 51 8.20 -10.64 2.23
CA ILE A 51 8.71 -10.42 0.88
C ILE A 51 7.77 -9.51 0.08
N VAL A 52 6.46 -9.73 0.17
CA VAL A 52 5.46 -8.92 -0.53
C VAL A 52 5.41 -7.49 0.02
N VAL A 53 5.53 -7.32 1.34
CA VAL A 53 5.58 -5.99 1.98
C VAL A 53 6.84 -5.23 1.57
N ASN A 54 8.00 -5.89 1.49
CA ASN A 54 9.23 -5.24 1.02
C ASN A 54 9.09 -4.78 -0.43
N ARG A 55 8.53 -5.61 -1.30
CA ARG A 55 8.20 -5.19 -2.67
C ARG A 55 7.26 -3.98 -2.69
N ALA A 56 6.23 -3.97 -1.83
CA ALA A 56 5.31 -2.84 -1.74
C ALA A 56 6.02 -1.54 -1.30
N ILE A 57 7.02 -1.63 -0.42
CA ILE A 57 7.87 -0.51 0.00
C ILE A 57 8.72 -0.03 -1.17
N ASP A 58 9.37 -0.94 -1.90
CA ASP A 58 10.22 -0.61 -3.04
C ASP A 58 9.42 0.12 -4.14
N ILE A 59 8.21 -0.37 -4.45
CA ILE A 59 7.31 0.29 -5.42
C ILE A 59 6.98 1.73 -5.02
N VAL A 60 6.69 1.96 -3.73
CA VAL A 60 6.39 3.32 -3.25
C VAL A 60 7.64 4.19 -3.23
N ALA A 61 8.81 3.61 -2.94
CA ALA A 61 10.07 4.34 -3.01
C ALA A 61 10.35 4.83 -4.43
N GLU A 62 10.13 3.98 -5.44
CA GLU A 62 10.28 4.36 -6.85
C GLU A 62 9.21 5.36 -7.31
N MET A 63 7.97 5.21 -6.86
CA MET A 63 6.87 6.15 -7.18
C MET A 63 7.15 7.55 -6.65
N MET A 64 7.88 7.67 -5.54
CA MET A 64 8.22 8.94 -4.91
C MET A 64 9.65 9.40 -5.25
N ASN A 65 10.33 8.74 -6.19
CA ASN A 65 11.67 9.10 -6.62
C ASN A 65 11.58 10.21 -7.70
N PRO A 66 12.10 11.42 -7.45
CA PRO A 66 12.02 12.53 -8.41
C PRO A 66 12.74 12.24 -9.73
N LYS A 67 13.70 11.31 -9.76
CA LYS A 67 14.44 10.94 -10.98
C LYS A 67 13.59 10.24 -12.04
N LYS A 68 12.43 9.68 -11.69
CA LYS A 68 11.58 8.93 -12.63
C LYS A 68 10.62 9.82 -13.42
N GLU A 69 10.15 10.93 -12.83
CA GLU A 69 9.28 11.89 -13.52
C GLU A 69 9.99 12.60 -14.69
N VAL A 70 11.32 12.80 -14.58
CA VAL A 70 12.13 13.41 -15.64
C VAL A 70 12.32 12.45 -16.83
N ALA A 71 12.52 11.16 -16.57
CA ALA A 71 12.73 10.16 -17.62
C ALA A 71 11.45 9.84 -18.42
N GLU A 72 10.28 9.80 -17.77
CA GLU A 72 9.01 9.56 -18.47
C GLU A 72 8.52 10.80 -19.25
N ALA A 73 8.99 12.01 -18.91
CA ALA A 73 8.72 13.23 -19.67
C ALA A 73 9.55 13.31 -20.97
N GLU A 74 10.76 12.76 -20.99
CA GLU A 74 11.64 12.76 -22.17
C GLU A 74 11.30 11.68 -23.20
N GLU A 75 10.70 10.55 -22.81
CA GLU A 75 10.30 9.48 -23.75
C GLU A 75 8.99 9.78 -24.52
N GLY A 76 8.35 10.93 -24.25
CA GLY A 76 7.05 11.32 -24.83
C GLY A 76 7.11 12.24 -26.05
N GLU A 77 8.27 12.73 -26.48
CA GLU A 77 8.40 13.60 -27.65
C GLU A 77 9.16 12.90 -28.80
N ASP A 78 8.36 12.52 -29.81
CA ASP A 78 8.61 12.04 -31.18
C ASP A 78 10.04 11.78 -31.68
N GLY A 79 10.16 10.65 -32.40
CA GLY A 79 11.33 10.31 -33.19
C GLY A 79 11.55 11.21 -34.41
N GLU A 80 12.76 11.76 -34.53
CA GLU A 80 13.53 11.95 -35.77
C GLU A 80 15.03 12.01 -35.40
N PRO A 81 16.00 11.50 -36.21
CA PRO A 81 17.41 11.37 -35.80
C PRO A 81 18.18 12.70 -35.92
N PRO A 82 19.40 12.79 -35.34
CA PRO A 82 19.91 14.03 -34.76
C PRO A 82 20.53 14.96 -35.80
N ALA A 83 20.27 16.27 -35.64
CA ALA A 83 21.12 17.30 -36.23
C ALA A 83 22.19 17.68 -35.20
N GLU A 84 23.44 17.35 -35.52
CA GLU A 84 24.63 17.82 -34.81
C GLU A 84 24.65 19.35 -34.73
N GLY A 85 24.83 19.88 -33.53
CA GLY A 85 25.05 21.29 -33.28
C GLY A 85 25.56 21.50 -31.87
N ASP A 86 26.88 21.69 -31.75
CA ASP A 86 27.62 22.13 -30.57
C ASP A 86 26.85 23.10 -29.65
N ALA A 87 26.73 22.74 -28.37
CA ALA A 87 26.56 23.68 -27.26
C ALA A 87 27.02 23.00 -25.95
N PRO A 88 27.53 23.77 -24.97
CA PRO A 88 28.70 23.41 -24.17
C PRO A 88 28.39 22.53 -22.96
N ALA A 89 29.40 21.74 -22.59
CA ALA A 89 29.54 21.08 -21.31
C ALA A 89 29.76 22.12 -20.20
N ASP A 90 28.72 22.43 -19.43
CA ASP A 90 28.76 22.88 -18.03
C ASP A 90 27.32 23.04 -17.55
N GLU A 91 26.63 21.92 -17.31
CA GLU A 91 25.53 21.91 -16.35
C GLU A 91 26.11 21.34 -15.05
N GLU A 92 26.44 22.25 -14.13
CA GLU A 92 26.73 21.94 -12.74
C GLU A 92 25.64 20.99 -12.22
N PRO A 93 25.99 19.92 -11.49
CA PRO A 93 24.99 19.05 -10.91
C PRO A 93 24.15 19.90 -9.95
N ALA A 94 22.87 20.05 -10.29
CA ALA A 94 21.87 20.67 -9.43
C ALA A 94 22.04 20.07 -8.03
N GLU A 95 22.39 20.94 -7.09
CA GLU A 95 22.66 20.60 -5.71
C GLU A 95 21.49 19.76 -5.17
N ASP A 96 21.83 18.63 -4.55
CA ASP A 96 20.90 17.76 -3.86
C ASP A 96 20.16 18.58 -2.77
N GLU A 97 19.05 19.22 -3.13
CA GLU A 97 18.03 19.57 -2.17
C GLU A 97 17.43 18.23 -1.71
N GLU A 98 18.03 17.64 -0.67
CA GLU A 98 17.35 16.73 0.22
C GLU A 98 16.11 17.48 0.71
N GLU A 99 15.01 17.43 -0.06
CA GLU A 99 13.74 17.96 0.37
C GLU A 99 13.39 17.21 1.64
N ALA A 100 13.67 17.84 2.78
CA ALA A 100 13.40 17.32 4.09
C ALA A 100 11.96 16.82 4.08
N MET A 101 11.78 15.54 4.39
CA MET A 101 10.50 14.84 4.33
C MET A 101 9.44 15.63 5.11
N THR A 102 8.76 16.53 4.42
CA THR A 102 7.81 17.44 5.05
C THR A 102 6.68 16.59 5.67
N PRO A 103 6.02 17.08 6.73
CA PRO A 103 4.90 16.34 7.32
C PRO A 103 3.80 15.96 6.29
N ARG A 104 3.66 16.75 5.22
CA ARG A 104 2.72 16.49 4.12
C ARG A 104 3.19 15.38 3.18
N THR A 105 4.49 15.31 2.86
CA THR A 105 5.04 14.21 2.05
C THR A 105 5.09 12.90 2.85
N LEU A 106 5.27 12.98 4.17
CA LEU A 106 5.15 11.83 5.07
C LEU A 106 3.73 11.24 5.09
N ALA A 107 2.70 12.06 5.26
CA ALA A 107 1.32 11.59 5.24
C ALA A 107 0.96 10.92 3.90
N LYS A 108 1.35 11.53 2.78
CA LYS A 108 1.18 10.95 1.44
C LYS A 108 1.90 9.60 1.30
N ARG A 109 3.14 9.50 1.78
CA ARG A 109 3.89 8.24 1.77
C ARG A 109 3.19 7.16 2.58
N VAL A 110 2.71 7.48 3.78
CA VAL A 110 2.02 6.52 4.66
C VAL A 110 0.73 6.01 4.01
N GLU A 111 -0.01 6.89 3.34
CA GLU A 111 -1.20 6.50 2.56
C GLU A 111 -0.83 5.60 1.38
N ALA A 112 0.17 6.01 0.57
CA ALA A 112 0.67 5.21 -0.55
C ALA A 112 1.18 3.82 -0.11
N LEU A 113 1.89 3.74 1.02
CA LEU A 113 2.32 2.47 1.61
C LEU A 113 1.12 1.60 2.01
N ALA A 114 0.11 2.17 2.64
CA ALA A 114 -1.08 1.41 3.04
C ALA A 114 -1.83 0.84 1.82
N GLU A 115 -1.91 1.60 0.73
CA GLU A 115 -2.51 1.16 -0.53
C GLU A 115 -1.66 0.12 -1.25
N SER A 116 -0.37 0.38 -1.40
CA SER A 116 0.61 -0.53 -2.02
C SER A 116 0.64 -1.88 -1.30
N ILE A 117 0.73 -1.90 0.04
CA ILE A 117 0.68 -3.14 0.83
C ILE A 117 -0.62 -3.91 0.57
N THR A 118 -1.75 -3.21 0.49
CA THR A 118 -3.06 -3.83 0.23
C THR A 118 -3.08 -4.47 -1.17
N TYR A 119 -2.63 -3.71 -2.17
CA TYR A 119 -2.65 -4.12 -3.57
C TYR A 119 -1.69 -5.28 -3.85
N GLU A 120 -0.43 -5.17 -3.44
CA GLU A 120 0.58 -6.21 -3.65
C GLU A 120 0.22 -7.51 -2.93
N SER A 121 -0.37 -7.42 -1.74
CA SER A 121 -0.87 -8.60 -1.01
C SER A 121 -2.04 -9.27 -1.73
N PHE A 122 -2.96 -8.48 -2.28
CA PHE A 122 -4.06 -9.00 -3.08
C PHE A 122 -3.58 -9.63 -4.38
N GLU A 123 -2.70 -8.95 -5.12
CA GLU A 123 -2.01 -9.45 -6.32
C GLU A 123 -1.32 -10.79 -6.06
N TYR A 124 -0.52 -10.86 -4.98
CA TYR A 124 0.19 -12.06 -4.58
C TYR A 124 -0.76 -13.23 -4.31
N THR A 125 -1.84 -12.97 -3.56
CA THR A 125 -2.85 -13.98 -3.25
C THR A 125 -3.61 -14.42 -4.51
N ARG A 126 -4.04 -13.47 -5.33
CA ARG A 126 -4.86 -13.67 -6.54
C ARG A 126 -4.19 -14.58 -7.56
N ARG A 127 -2.85 -14.53 -7.68
CA ARG A 127 -2.07 -15.40 -8.59
C ARG A 127 -2.20 -16.88 -8.26
N GLY A 128 -2.35 -17.24 -6.99
CA GLY A 128 -2.51 -18.63 -6.53
C GLY A 128 -3.97 -19.08 -6.31
N MET A 129 -4.94 -18.20 -6.55
CA MET A 129 -6.35 -18.45 -6.26
C MET A 129 -7.15 -18.92 -7.48
N LEU A 130 -8.16 -19.76 -7.21
CA LEU A 130 -9.15 -20.15 -8.22
C LEU A 130 -10.02 -18.95 -8.56
N GLU A 131 -10.40 -18.80 -9.84
CA GLU A 131 -11.24 -17.68 -10.32
C GLU A 131 -12.51 -17.49 -9.49
N LYS A 132 -13.19 -18.58 -9.14
CA LYS A 132 -14.40 -18.58 -8.30
C LYS A 132 -14.23 -17.93 -6.92
N HIS A 133 -13.01 -17.87 -6.39
CA HIS A 133 -12.75 -17.31 -5.06
C HIS A 133 -12.18 -15.89 -5.10
N LYS A 134 -11.74 -15.39 -6.27
CA LYS A 134 -11.11 -14.06 -6.39
C LYS A 134 -12.07 -12.94 -5.98
N LEU A 135 -13.30 -12.99 -6.46
CA LEU A 135 -14.31 -11.98 -6.11
C LEU A 135 -14.69 -12.03 -4.63
N LEU A 136 -14.76 -13.24 -4.05
CA LEU A 136 -15.04 -13.42 -2.62
C LEU A 136 -13.94 -12.78 -1.75
N VAL A 137 -12.67 -13.03 -2.05
CA VAL A 137 -11.55 -12.45 -1.29
C VAL A 137 -11.41 -10.95 -1.54
N ALA A 138 -11.63 -10.47 -2.75
CA ALA A 138 -11.67 -9.03 -3.04
C ALA A 138 -12.76 -8.33 -2.21
N THR A 139 -13.96 -8.93 -2.14
CA THR A 139 -15.08 -8.40 -1.34
C THR A 139 -14.76 -8.41 0.15
N MET A 140 -14.22 -9.51 0.69
CA MET A 140 -13.80 -9.60 2.09
C MET A 140 -12.73 -8.57 2.45
N LEU A 141 -11.73 -8.37 1.58
CA LEU A 141 -10.67 -7.38 1.77
C LEU A 141 -11.23 -5.96 1.79
N CYS A 142 -12.08 -5.64 0.82
CA CYS A 142 -12.74 -4.34 0.72
C CYS A 142 -13.57 -4.01 1.96
N LEU A 143 -14.47 -4.92 2.35
CA LEU A 143 -15.35 -4.73 3.51
C LEU A 143 -14.55 -4.56 4.81
N ARG A 144 -13.49 -5.35 5.04
CA ARG A 144 -12.65 -5.21 6.23
C ARG A 144 -11.93 -3.87 6.29
N ILE A 145 -11.46 -3.36 5.15
CA ILE A 145 -10.83 -2.04 5.09
C ILE A 145 -11.86 -0.94 5.40
N LEU A 146 -13.07 -1.04 4.84
CA LEU A 146 -14.13 -0.05 5.04
C LEU A 146 -14.63 -0.01 6.49
N ILE A 147 -14.79 -1.19 7.13
CA ILE A 147 -15.10 -1.28 8.57
C ILE A 147 -13.99 -0.63 9.39
N LYS A 148 -12.71 -0.91 9.08
CA LYS A 148 -11.59 -0.31 9.81
C LYS A 148 -11.49 1.21 9.62
N LYS A 149 -11.85 1.71 8.44
CA LYS A 149 -11.99 3.15 8.15
C LYS A 149 -13.25 3.78 8.76
N LYS A 150 -14.13 2.99 9.41
CA LYS A 150 -15.45 3.42 9.92
C LYS A 150 -16.34 4.05 8.84
N ALA A 151 -16.14 3.67 7.58
CA ALA A 151 -16.97 4.13 6.47
C ALA A 151 -18.27 3.33 6.33
N ILE A 152 -18.28 2.10 6.85
CA ILE A 152 -19.44 1.20 6.90
C ILE A 152 -19.48 0.60 8.30
N ASP A 153 -20.70 0.42 8.83
CA ASP A 153 -20.88 -0.20 10.13
C ASP A 153 -20.72 -1.73 10.07
N SER A 154 -20.19 -2.31 11.15
CA SER A 154 -19.95 -3.76 11.20
C SER A 154 -21.26 -4.55 11.17
N ASP A 155 -22.34 -4.01 11.74
CA ASP A 155 -23.62 -4.72 11.84
C ASP A 155 -24.36 -4.70 10.50
N GLU A 156 -24.22 -3.62 9.72
CA GLU A 156 -24.72 -3.57 8.33
C GLU A 156 -24.05 -4.64 7.46
N VAL A 157 -22.73 -4.81 7.57
CA VAL A 157 -22.00 -5.87 6.85
C VAL A 157 -22.45 -7.26 7.32
N MET A 158 -22.66 -7.44 8.63
CA MET A 158 -23.18 -8.71 9.14
C MET A 158 -24.61 -8.99 8.67
N THR A 159 -25.44 -7.97 8.52
CA THR A 159 -26.81 -8.08 7.97
C THR A 159 -26.77 -8.47 6.50
N LEU A 160 -25.79 -7.97 5.72
CA LEU A 160 -25.61 -8.38 4.33
C LEU A 160 -25.23 -9.87 4.21
N ILE A 161 -24.44 -10.38 5.16
CA ILE A 161 -23.95 -11.77 5.17
C ILE A 161 -24.98 -12.73 5.76
N LYS A 162 -25.70 -12.31 6.80
CA LYS A 162 -26.75 -13.10 7.45
C LYS A 162 -28.06 -12.92 6.70
N LYS A 163 -28.63 -14.01 6.21
CA LYS A 163 -30.01 -14.02 5.73
C LYS A 163 -30.99 -13.94 6.91
N GLU A 164 -31.00 -12.85 7.66
CA GLU A 164 -32.09 -12.54 8.56
C GLU A 164 -33.19 -11.90 7.71
N VAL A 165 -34.17 -12.72 7.30
CA VAL A 165 -35.42 -12.21 6.74
C VAL A 165 -36.08 -11.45 7.89
N ALA A 166 -36.25 -10.14 7.74
CA ALA A 166 -37.09 -9.38 8.65
C ALA A 166 -38.45 -10.09 8.68
N MET A 167 -38.79 -10.71 9.82
CA MET A 167 -40.12 -11.26 10.02
C MET A 167 -41.05 -10.05 10.03
N ASP A 168 -41.86 -9.88 8.98
CA ASP A 168 -42.88 -8.83 8.97
C ASP A 168 -43.75 -8.95 10.23
N ALA A 169 -44.08 -7.81 10.83
CA ALA A 169 -44.89 -7.77 12.03
C ALA A 169 -46.22 -8.51 11.79
N PRO A 170 -46.66 -9.39 12.71
CA PRO A 170 -47.91 -10.12 12.54
C PRO A 170 -49.05 -9.10 12.40
N HIS A 171 -49.70 -9.11 11.24
CA HIS A 171 -50.92 -8.35 10.95
C HIS A 171 -52.06 -8.75 11.89
#